data_AF-A0A1L8D3C4-F1
#
_entry.id   AF-A0A1L8D3C4-F1
#
_cell.length_a   1.000
_cell.length_b   1.000
_cell.length_c   1.000
_cell.angle_alpha   90.00
_cell.angle_beta   90.00
_cell.angle_gamma   90.00
#
_symmetry.space_group_name_H-M   'P 1'
#
loop_
_entity.id
_entity.type
_entity.pdbx_description
1 polymer ?
#
loop_
_entity_poly.entity_id
_entity_poly.type
_entity_poly.pdbx_seq_one_letter_code
_entity_poly.pdbx_strand_id
1 'polypeptide(L)'
;MKIATTSEIRAAFEDIDCLICHTANYFYSKAGIREVKQDSSYSSVGFRAYYLNEIDSSKVTSALNAVYSKPLPSSCGFCHNFSAGGPAFKRGFWYQEDVHLEANKLICTDCHEPGVGGNKHEFKIGKMPDLFTVEVSAKQCTDCHTGTIHANQVLNDHYKRVDCRTCHIPVTIGLRQKDFTQRVVATDSYYTTNNMVVYESLEIAGSGKKGWAVNEGPRKPSYFFLGSGWQEEKRHGIKPGLGTDKNNPKNKDAKIMPFNDLTVIGYADKATGNILPMKAGMYFSNIAIWNVVYNGVLDWQTINRNNPNLKLYDTFMASFDPLKYNSQSNFDQNAVVKQFPTSYYQMDHRIRPASEALKCVDCHSSSGAALNYDKLTQLGYSSKRAKLLIFVK
;
A
#
# COMPACT_ATOMS: atom_id res chain seq x y z
N MET A 1 -11.06 29.10 -21.35
CA MET A 1 -9.84 28.48 -20.80
C MET A 1 -8.73 29.51 -20.91
N LYS A 2 -8.21 30.04 -19.80
CA LYS A 2 -7.10 31.01 -19.85
C LYS A 2 -5.84 30.26 -20.27
N ILE A 3 -5.20 30.68 -21.36
CA ILE A 3 -3.90 30.15 -21.78
C ILE A 3 -2.88 30.75 -20.81
N ALA A 4 -2.15 29.91 -20.08
CA ALA A 4 -1.13 30.35 -19.14
C ALA A 4 0.00 31.09 -19.88
N THR A 5 0.49 32.17 -19.28
CA THR A 5 1.64 32.93 -19.78
C THR A 5 2.94 32.11 -19.65
N THR A 6 3.94 32.41 -20.46
CA THR A 6 5.27 31.76 -20.40
C THR A 6 5.90 31.85 -19.01
N SER A 7 5.67 32.94 -18.27
CA SER A 7 6.12 33.11 -16.88
C SER A 7 5.38 32.21 -15.89
N GLU A 8 4.06 32.04 -16.04
CA GLU A 8 3.28 31.13 -15.20
C GLU A 8 3.66 29.67 -15.46
N ILE A 9 3.91 29.32 -16.72
CA ILE A 9 4.42 27.99 -17.11
C ILE A 9 5.81 27.76 -16.52
N ARG A 10 6.72 28.74 -16.61
CA ARG A 10 8.08 28.63 -16.05
C ARG A 10 8.08 28.50 -14.53
N ALA A 11 7.29 29.30 -13.83
CA ALA A 11 7.11 29.20 -12.38
C ALA A 11 6.55 27.82 -11.99
N ALA A 12 5.57 27.30 -12.75
CA ALA A 12 5.04 25.96 -12.51
C ALA A 12 6.09 24.85 -12.74
N PHE A 13 7.03 25.04 -13.67
CA PHE A 13 8.14 24.10 -13.87
C PHE A 13 9.23 24.19 -12.79
N GLU A 14 9.46 25.37 -12.21
CA GLU A 14 10.43 25.55 -11.12
C GLU A 14 10.02 24.79 -9.83
N ASP A 15 8.73 24.50 -9.66
CA ASP A 15 8.20 23.72 -8.54
C ASP A 15 8.12 22.20 -8.80
N ILE A 16 8.42 21.73 -10.02
CA ILE A 16 8.37 20.30 -10.36
C ILE A 16 9.72 19.64 -10.07
N ASP A 17 9.70 18.61 -9.22
CA ASP A 17 10.85 17.76 -9.00
C ASP A 17 10.96 16.69 -10.10
N CYS A 18 11.70 16.99 -11.17
CA CYS A 18 11.96 16.02 -12.23
C CYS A 18 12.86 14.85 -11.75
N LEU A 19 13.72 15.08 -10.77
CA LEU A 19 14.74 14.12 -10.37
C LEU A 19 14.14 12.99 -9.52
N ILE A 20 13.08 13.25 -8.75
CA ILE A 20 12.46 12.23 -7.89
C ILE A 20 12.02 10.98 -8.67
N CYS A 21 11.61 11.12 -9.93
CA CYS A 21 11.19 10.00 -10.77
C CYS A 21 12.30 9.51 -11.69
N HIS A 22 13.16 10.40 -12.18
CA HIS A 22 14.05 10.06 -13.29
C HIS A 22 15.44 9.57 -12.88
N THR A 23 15.95 9.95 -11.71
CA THR A 23 17.29 9.51 -11.28
C THR A 23 17.22 8.33 -10.30
N ALA A 24 18.20 7.44 -10.39
CA ALA A 24 18.47 6.43 -9.37
C ALA A 24 19.22 7.03 -8.16
N ASN A 25 19.87 8.18 -8.34
CA ASN A 25 20.58 8.93 -7.32
C ASN A 25 19.87 10.27 -7.12
N TYR A 26 18.92 10.31 -6.19
CA TYR A 26 18.17 11.52 -5.89
C TYR A 26 18.96 12.46 -4.96
N PHE A 27 19.00 13.74 -5.31
CA PHE A 27 19.69 14.81 -4.58
C PHE A 27 18.65 15.88 -4.20
N TYR A 28 18.67 16.37 -2.96
CA TYR A 28 17.68 17.34 -2.51
C TYR A 28 18.28 18.37 -1.55
N SER A 29 17.61 19.51 -1.39
CA SER A 29 17.96 20.55 -0.41
C SER A 29 17.06 20.61 0.84
N LYS A 30 15.81 20.12 0.78
CA LYS A 30 14.82 20.19 1.87
C LYS A 30 14.25 18.88 2.48
N ALA A 31 14.26 17.70 1.83
CA ALA A 31 13.81 16.43 2.44
C ALA A 31 14.32 15.10 1.84
N GLY A 32 14.57 14.10 2.71
CA GLY A 32 15.10 12.74 2.49
C GLY A 32 14.35 11.85 1.52
N ILE A 33 15.03 11.07 0.66
CA ILE A 33 14.44 9.80 0.18
C ILE A 33 14.79 8.68 1.14
N ARG A 34 13.90 7.70 1.27
CA ARG A 34 14.19 6.46 2.00
C ARG A 34 14.88 5.48 1.06
N GLU A 35 15.92 4.83 1.57
CA GLU A 35 16.65 3.78 0.88
C GLU A 35 16.79 2.56 1.78
N VAL A 36 16.69 1.36 1.20
CA VAL A 36 17.13 0.14 1.87
C VAL A 36 18.61 -0.07 1.62
N LYS A 37 19.39 -0.12 2.71
CA LYS A 37 20.77 -0.62 2.72
C LYS A 37 20.75 -2.09 3.11
N GLN A 38 21.26 -2.95 2.25
CA GLN A 38 21.33 -4.38 2.52
C GLN A 38 22.69 -4.77 3.09
N ASP A 39 22.70 -5.31 4.31
CA ASP A 39 23.84 -5.97 4.94
C ASP A 39 23.65 -7.51 4.82
N SER A 40 24.75 -8.24 5.00
CA SER A 40 24.86 -9.70 5.07
C SER A 40 23.80 -10.40 5.95
N SER A 41 23.29 -9.72 6.97
CA SER A 41 22.32 -10.29 7.94
C SER A 41 20.98 -9.54 8.03
N TYR A 42 20.91 -8.29 7.56
CA TYR A 42 19.71 -7.45 7.64
C TYR A 42 19.73 -6.33 6.58
N SER A 43 18.56 -5.87 6.18
CA SER A 43 18.30 -4.64 5.43
C SER A 43 17.93 -3.51 6.38
N SER A 44 18.64 -2.38 6.44
CA SER A 44 18.19 -1.18 7.18
C SER A 44 17.54 -0.17 6.25
N VAL A 45 16.55 0.58 6.74
CA VAL A 45 15.98 1.73 6.01
C VAL A 45 16.57 2.99 6.59
N GLY A 46 17.41 3.65 5.81
CA GLY A 46 17.95 4.96 6.11
C GLY A 46 17.28 6.05 5.28
N PHE A 47 17.33 7.29 5.76
CA PHE A 47 17.13 8.45 4.91
C PHE A 47 18.44 8.75 4.18
N ARG A 48 18.43 8.67 2.85
CA ARG A 48 19.53 9.13 2.02
C ARG A 48 19.30 10.60 1.70
N ALA A 49 20.18 11.42 2.25
CA ALA A 49 20.28 12.85 2.03
C ALA A 49 21.65 13.19 1.47
N TYR A 50 21.74 13.34 0.15
CA TYR A 50 22.93 13.96 -0.42
C TYR A 50 22.70 15.47 -0.43
N TYR A 51 23.39 16.19 0.46
CA TYR A 51 23.42 17.64 0.41
C TYR A 51 24.22 18.10 -0.82
N LEU A 52 23.73 19.15 -1.49
CA LEU A 52 24.31 19.64 -2.76
C LEU A 52 25.80 20.00 -2.69
N ASN A 53 26.29 20.31 -1.48
CA ASN A 53 27.68 20.69 -1.19
C ASN A 53 28.64 19.49 -1.02
N GLU A 54 28.15 18.26 -0.98
CA GLU A 54 28.97 17.03 -0.92
C GLU A 54 29.10 16.32 -2.27
N ILE A 55 28.65 16.96 -3.36
CA ILE A 55 28.45 16.27 -4.62
C ILE A 55 29.69 16.29 -5.52
N ASP A 56 30.17 15.09 -5.81
CA ASP A 56 30.93 14.76 -7.02
C ASP A 56 30.18 15.21 -8.28
N SER A 57 30.77 16.14 -9.05
CA SER A 57 30.19 16.70 -10.28
C SER A 57 29.68 15.65 -11.26
N SER A 58 30.32 14.47 -11.31
CA SER A 58 29.90 13.38 -12.18
C SER A 58 28.50 12.84 -11.83
N LYS A 59 28.16 12.77 -10.54
CA LYS A 59 26.87 12.26 -10.08
C LYS A 59 25.71 13.22 -10.37
N VAL A 60 25.96 14.54 -10.29
CA VAL A 60 25.00 15.57 -10.72
C VAL A 60 24.73 15.45 -12.21
N THR A 61 25.78 15.36 -13.03
CA THR A 61 25.61 15.20 -14.48
C THR A 61 24.84 13.93 -14.82
N SER A 62 25.13 12.80 -14.17
CA SER A 62 24.37 11.56 -14.36
C SER A 62 22.89 11.71 -13.98
N ALA A 63 22.57 12.37 -12.86
CA ALA A 63 21.18 12.58 -12.43
C ALA A 63 20.41 13.48 -13.40
N LEU A 64 21.04 14.54 -13.93
CA LEU A 64 20.43 15.43 -14.92
C LEU A 64 20.18 14.70 -16.25
N ASN A 65 21.13 13.89 -16.71
CA ASN A 65 20.98 13.11 -17.93
C ASN A 65 19.86 12.05 -17.81
N ALA A 66 19.58 11.58 -16.59
CA ALA A 66 18.55 10.57 -16.35
C ALA A 66 17.13 11.06 -16.66
N VAL A 67 16.89 12.39 -16.70
CA VAL A 67 15.58 12.98 -17.09
C VAL A 67 15.15 12.59 -18.50
N TYR A 68 16.10 12.26 -19.37
CA TYR A 68 15.81 11.79 -20.73
C TYR A 68 15.56 10.27 -20.82
N SER A 69 15.64 9.56 -19.70
CA SER A 69 15.45 8.12 -19.60
C SER A 69 14.14 7.77 -18.91
N LYS A 70 13.62 6.56 -19.18
CA LYS A 70 12.46 6.03 -18.45
C LYS A 70 12.84 5.80 -16.97
N PRO A 71 11.90 6.02 -16.03
CA PRO A 71 12.14 5.81 -14.61
C PRO A 71 12.41 4.33 -14.32
N LEU A 72 13.41 4.06 -13.48
CA LEU A 72 13.72 2.70 -13.02
C LEU A 72 12.81 2.31 -11.85
N PRO A 73 12.59 1.00 -11.58
CA PRO A 73 11.88 0.53 -10.41
C PRO A 73 12.37 1.13 -9.08
N SER A 74 13.68 1.36 -8.96
CA SER A 74 14.29 2.02 -7.80
C SER A 74 13.77 3.44 -7.56
N SER A 75 13.49 4.20 -8.63
CA SER A 75 13.01 5.57 -8.54
C SER A 75 11.54 5.62 -8.08
N CYS A 76 10.68 4.75 -8.63
CA CYS A 76 9.32 4.57 -8.12
C CYS A 76 9.34 4.07 -6.66
N GLY A 77 10.32 3.22 -6.34
CA GLY A 77 10.56 2.65 -5.02
C GLY A 77 10.86 3.68 -3.92
N PHE A 78 11.38 4.86 -4.25
CA PHE A 78 11.64 5.92 -3.25
C PHE A 78 10.41 6.25 -2.40
N CYS A 79 9.23 6.21 -3.02
CA CYS A 79 7.95 6.46 -2.36
C CYS A 79 7.13 5.18 -2.19
N HIS A 80 7.04 4.35 -3.24
CA HIS A 80 6.10 3.22 -3.26
C HIS A 80 6.52 2.07 -2.35
N ASN A 81 7.83 1.81 -2.19
CA ASN A 81 8.28 0.76 -1.27
C ASN A 81 7.93 1.11 0.18
N PHE A 82 7.93 2.40 0.55
CA PHE A 82 7.80 2.87 1.94
C PHE A 82 6.43 3.48 2.28
N SER A 83 5.41 3.10 1.51
CA SER A 83 4.05 3.60 1.72
C SER A 83 3.58 3.34 3.17
N ALA A 84 3.05 4.38 3.82
CA ALA A 84 2.61 4.37 5.22
C ALA A 84 3.71 4.21 6.30
N GLY A 85 4.95 4.61 6.01
CA GLY A 85 5.99 4.83 7.03
C GLY A 85 7.01 3.71 7.19
N GLY A 86 6.94 2.67 6.36
CA GLY A 86 7.93 1.59 6.34
C GLY A 86 7.82 0.72 5.09
N PRO A 87 8.84 -0.10 4.79
CA PRO A 87 8.89 -0.95 3.60
C PRO A 87 7.74 -1.94 3.64
N ALA A 88 7.02 -2.06 2.53
CA ALA A 88 5.89 -2.96 2.34
C ALA A 88 4.66 -2.74 3.27
N PHE A 89 4.63 -1.71 4.13
CA PHE A 89 3.62 -1.56 5.20
C PHE A 89 2.16 -1.55 4.72
N LYS A 90 1.86 -0.84 3.62
CA LYS A 90 0.47 -0.68 3.16
C LYS A 90 0.02 -1.77 2.20
N ARG A 91 0.81 -2.02 1.15
CA ARG A 91 0.42 -2.86 0.00
C ARG A 91 1.21 -4.16 -0.11
N GLY A 92 2.14 -4.44 0.82
CA GLY A 92 2.99 -5.61 0.74
C GLY A 92 3.93 -5.62 -0.47
N PHE A 93 4.36 -4.43 -0.92
CA PHE A 93 5.15 -4.26 -2.15
C PHE A 93 6.65 -4.08 -1.85
N TRP A 94 7.47 -4.81 -2.61
CA TRP A 94 8.91 -4.60 -2.70
C TRP A 94 9.40 -5.03 -4.09
N TYR A 95 9.84 -4.08 -4.92
CA TYR A 95 10.13 -4.38 -6.33
C TYR A 95 11.27 -5.39 -6.53
N GLN A 96 12.25 -5.47 -5.61
CA GLN A 96 13.37 -6.41 -5.74
C GLN A 96 12.96 -7.87 -5.47
N GLU A 97 11.75 -8.11 -4.94
CA GLU A 97 11.21 -9.44 -4.69
C GLU A 97 10.16 -9.86 -5.73
N ASP A 98 10.01 -9.09 -6.80
CA ASP A 98 9.10 -9.37 -7.92
C ASP A 98 9.89 -9.84 -9.13
N VAL A 99 9.57 -11.03 -9.66
CA VAL A 99 10.26 -11.62 -10.82
C VAL A 99 10.21 -10.75 -12.08
N HIS A 100 9.24 -9.84 -12.18
CA HIS A 100 9.14 -8.91 -13.30
C HIS A 100 10.01 -7.67 -13.11
N LEU A 101 10.21 -7.19 -11.87
CA LEU A 101 10.85 -5.90 -11.60
C LEU A 101 12.29 -6.05 -11.09
N GLU A 102 12.64 -7.20 -10.50
CA GLU A 102 13.97 -7.47 -10.01
C GLU A 102 15.01 -7.31 -11.13
N ALA A 103 16.19 -6.78 -10.79
CA ALA A 103 17.26 -6.50 -11.75
C ALA A 103 16.81 -5.71 -13.00
N ASN A 104 15.74 -4.92 -12.90
CA ASN A 104 15.17 -4.12 -13.99
C ASN A 104 14.75 -4.96 -15.21
N LYS A 105 14.32 -6.22 -15.03
CA LYS A 105 13.81 -7.08 -16.12
C LYS A 105 12.66 -6.41 -16.89
N LEU A 106 11.74 -5.79 -16.15
CA LEU A 106 10.76 -4.81 -16.61
C LEU A 106 10.84 -3.60 -15.69
N ILE A 107 10.29 -2.48 -16.16
CA ILE A 107 10.14 -1.25 -15.38
C ILE A 107 8.66 -0.95 -15.16
N CYS A 108 8.34 -0.14 -14.14
CA CYS A 108 6.97 0.14 -13.74
C CYS A 108 6.10 0.64 -14.90
N THR A 109 6.66 1.46 -15.79
CA THR A 109 5.97 2.03 -16.95
C THR A 109 5.68 1.04 -18.07
N ASP A 110 6.21 -0.19 -18.02
CA ASP A 110 5.87 -1.23 -18.99
C ASP A 110 4.44 -1.77 -18.74
N CYS A 111 3.99 -1.74 -17.48
CA CYS A 111 2.63 -2.09 -17.06
C CYS A 111 1.76 -0.83 -16.82
N HIS A 112 2.32 0.16 -16.14
CA HIS A 112 1.71 1.46 -15.87
C HIS A 112 2.03 2.45 -17.00
N GLU A 113 1.50 2.17 -18.19
CA GLU A 113 1.86 2.93 -19.38
C GLU A 113 1.46 4.42 -19.23
N PRO A 114 2.38 5.37 -19.51
CA PRO A 114 2.04 6.78 -19.55
C PRO A 114 1.23 7.14 -20.81
N GLY A 115 0.63 8.33 -20.83
CA GLY A 115 -0.02 8.87 -22.02
C GLY A 115 -1.54 8.88 -21.95
N VAL A 116 -2.15 8.75 -20.77
CA VAL A 116 -3.60 8.87 -20.65
C VAL A 116 -4.04 10.28 -21.06
N GLY A 117 -5.06 10.38 -21.91
CA GLY A 117 -5.54 11.67 -22.42
C GLY A 117 -4.49 12.45 -23.25
N GLY A 118 -3.43 11.81 -23.72
CA GLY A 118 -2.29 12.45 -24.40
C GLY A 118 -1.21 12.99 -23.47
N ASN A 119 -1.40 12.93 -22.14
CA ASN A 119 -0.43 13.40 -21.16
C ASN A 119 0.63 12.33 -20.84
N LYS A 120 1.88 12.57 -21.24
CA LYS A 120 3.01 11.64 -21.04
C LYS A 120 3.45 11.47 -19.58
N HIS A 121 2.94 12.26 -18.64
CA HIS A 121 3.16 12.09 -17.21
C HIS A 121 1.91 11.59 -16.47
N GLU A 122 0.90 11.14 -17.21
CA GLU A 122 -0.31 10.55 -16.66
C GLU A 122 -0.34 9.04 -16.94
N PHE A 123 -0.22 8.26 -15.87
CA PHE A 123 -0.04 6.81 -15.92
C PHE A 123 -1.35 6.05 -15.83
N LYS A 124 -1.46 4.93 -16.56
CA LYS A 124 -2.52 3.94 -16.36
C LYS A 124 -2.32 3.26 -15.01
N ILE A 125 -3.29 3.39 -14.12
CA ILE A 125 -3.24 2.83 -12.76
C ILE A 125 -4.43 1.91 -12.53
N GLY A 126 -5.60 2.32 -13.00
CA GLY A 126 -6.87 1.67 -12.70
C GLY A 126 -7.47 2.20 -11.41
N LYS A 127 -8.64 1.67 -11.06
CA LYS A 127 -9.35 2.03 -9.84
C LYS A 127 -8.53 1.63 -8.61
N MET A 128 -8.33 2.56 -7.67
CA MET A 128 -7.68 2.29 -6.39
C MET A 128 -8.56 2.74 -5.22
N PRO A 129 -8.63 1.95 -4.13
CA PRO A 129 -9.52 2.22 -3.01
C PRO A 129 -8.99 3.29 -2.03
N ASP A 130 -7.93 4.01 -2.35
CA ASP A 130 -7.23 4.90 -1.39
C ASP A 130 -6.57 6.11 -2.04
N LEU A 131 -6.67 6.25 -3.37
CA LEU A 131 -6.11 7.34 -4.15
C LEU A 131 -7.12 7.78 -5.20
N PHE A 132 -7.13 9.08 -5.50
CA PHE A 132 -7.77 9.58 -6.71
C PHE A 132 -6.85 9.27 -7.88
N THR A 133 -7.23 8.28 -8.67
CA THR A 133 -6.42 7.81 -9.79
C THR A 133 -7.20 7.93 -11.08
N VAL A 134 -6.44 7.90 -12.16
CA VAL A 134 -6.97 7.69 -13.48
C VAL A 134 -7.50 6.27 -13.56
N GLU A 135 -8.81 6.13 -13.78
CA GLU A 135 -9.51 4.85 -13.82
C GLU A 135 -9.28 4.07 -15.13
N VAL A 136 -8.14 4.26 -15.77
CA VAL A 136 -7.70 3.46 -16.92
C VAL A 136 -6.79 2.36 -16.41
N SER A 137 -7.23 1.11 -16.54
CA SER A 137 -6.51 -0.06 -16.05
C SER A 137 -5.11 -0.18 -16.64
N ALA A 138 -4.14 -0.51 -15.78
CA ALA A 138 -2.82 -0.97 -16.18
C ALA A 138 -2.90 -2.36 -16.83
N LYS A 139 -1.80 -2.77 -17.49
CA LYS A 139 -1.69 -4.13 -18.05
C LYS A 139 -1.95 -5.20 -16.98
N GLN A 140 -2.65 -6.24 -17.39
CA GLN A 140 -2.96 -7.44 -16.59
C GLN A 140 -2.06 -8.61 -17.02
N CYS A 141 -1.99 -9.66 -16.19
CA CYS A 141 -1.15 -10.83 -16.48
C CYS A 141 -1.42 -11.42 -17.88
N THR A 142 -2.69 -11.42 -18.32
CA THR A 142 -3.10 -12.01 -19.61
C THR A 142 -2.71 -11.20 -20.82
N ASP A 143 -2.24 -9.96 -20.67
CA ASP A 143 -1.74 -9.16 -21.80
C ASP A 143 -0.37 -9.67 -22.28
N CYS A 144 0.37 -10.42 -21.44
CA CYS A 144 1.66 -11.02 -21.78
C CYS A 144 1.63 -12.55 -21.69
N HIS A 145 0.88 -13.11 -20.73
CA HIS A 145 0.75 -14.55 -20.52
C HIS A 145 -0.54 -15.07 -21.14
N THR A 146 -0.46 -15.55 -22.38
CA THR A 146 -1.61 -16.01 -23.17
C THR A 146 -1.62 -17.52 -23.35
N GLY A 147 -2.81 -18.10 -23.58
CA GLY A 147 -2.98 -19.52 -23.87
C GLY A 147 -2.71 -20.44 -22.68
N THR A 148 -2.07 -21.59 -22.96
CA THR A 148 -1.77 -22.65 -21.99
C THR A 148 -0.39 -22.42 -21.38
N ILE A 149 -0.35 -21.67 -20.28
CA ILE A 149 0.92 -21.24 -19.65
C ILE A 149 1.46 -22.25 -18.62
N HIS A 150 0.63 -23.19 -18.17
CA HIS A 150 1.06 -24.29 -17.30
C HIS A 150 1.06 -25.60 -18.07
N ALA A 151 2.06 -26.45 -17.82
CA ALA A 151 2.06 -27.83 -18.34
C ALA A 151 0.90 -28.67 -17.77
N ASN A 152 0.41 -28.35 -16.57
CA ASN A 152 -0.72 -29.03 -15.95
C ASN A 152 -2.04 -28.35 -16.33
N GLN A 153 -2.89 -29.06 -17.08
CA GLN A 153 -4.18 -28.56 -17.53
C GLN A 153 -5.11 -28.13 -16.38
N VAL A 154 -5.04 -28.81 -15.23
CA VAL A 154 -5.85 -28.45 -14.06
C VAL A 154 -5.52 -27.03 -13.58
N LEU A 155 -4.24 -26.63 -13.62
CA LEU A 155 -3.84 -25.27 -13.25
C LEU A 155 -4.33 -24.22 -14.26
N ASN A 156 -4.32 -24.55 -15.56
CA ASN A 156 -4.92 -23.67 -16.58
C ASN A 156 -6.43 -23.48 -16.35
N ASP A 157 -7.14 -24.54 -15.94
CA ASP A 157 -8.56 -24.45 -15.61
C ASP A 157 -8.84 -23.64 -14.34
N HIS A 158 -7.91 -23.63 -13.37
CA HIS A 158 -8.06 -22.83 -12.15
C HIS A 158 -8.18 -21.33 -12.45
N TYR A 159 -7.53 -20.83 -13.50
CA TYR A 159 -7.61 -19.41 -13.87
C TYR A 159 -9.04 -18.91 -14.09
N LYS A 160 -9.98 -19.81 -14.42
CA LYS A 160 -11.40 -19.47 -14.57
C LYS A 160 -12.03 -18.96 -13.26
N ARG A 161 -11.49 -19.37 -12.10
CA ARG A 161 -12.06 -19.11 -10.77
C ARG A 161 -11.05 -18.53 -9.77
N VAL A 162 -9.76 -18.59 -10.07
CA VAL A 162 -8.67 -18.16 -9.20
C VAL A 162 -7.80 -17.21 -10.00
N ASP A 163 -7.59 -16.01 -9.48
CA ASP A 163 -6.72 -15.02 -10.12
C ASP A 163 -5.25 -15.46 -10.05
N CYS A 164 -4.44 -15.15 -11.07
CA CYS A 164 -3.02 -15.51 -11.13
C CYS A 164 -2.26 -15.07 -9.86
N ARG A 165 -2.58 -13.87 -9.35
CA ARG A 165 -1.97 -13.28 -8.15
C ARG A 165 -2.18 -14.17 -6.92
N THR A 166 -3.31 -14.88 -6.81
CA THR A 166 -3.59 -15.76 -5.66
C THR A 166 -2.53 -16.86 -5.50
N CYS A 167 -2.10 -17.47 -6.60
CA CYS A 167 -1.09 -18.52 -6.57
C CYS A 167 0.34 -17.96 -6.59
N HIS A 168 0.56 -16.88 -7.33
CA HIS A 168 1.89 -16.34 -7.59
C HIS A 168 2.35 -15.26 -6.60
N ILE A 169 1.48 -14.83 -5.67
CA ILE A 169 1.83 -14.00 -4.50
C ILE A 169 1.52 -14.83 -3.25
N PRO A 170 2.36 -15.83 -2.91
CA PRO A 170 2.04 -16.83 -1.91
C PRO A 170 2.02 -16.30 -0.48
N VAL A 171 2.63 -15.13 -0.25
CA VAL A 171 2.73 -14.47 1.05
C VAL A 171 2.59 -12.97 0.90
N THR A 172 1.89 -12.35 1.85
CA THR A 172 1.98 -10.91 2.09
C THR A 172 3.05 -10.61 3.14
N ILE A 173 3.56 -9.39 3.06
CA ILE A 173 4.59 -8.77 3.90
C ILE A 173 4.10 -7.40 4.31
N GLY A 174 4.62 -6.86 5.41
CA GLY A 174 4.21 -5.57 5.93
C GLY A 174 3.26 -5.67 7.13
N LEU A 175 2.69 -4.54 7.53
CA LEU A 175 1.90 -4.44 8.76
C LEU A 175 0.47 -4.91 8.53
N ARG A 176 0.00 -5.80 9.41
CA ARG A 176 -1.44 -6.10 9.57
C ARG A 176 -2.13 -5.15 10.53
N GLN A 177 -1.36 -4.48 11.38
CA GLN A 177 -1.90 -3.52 12.33
C GLN A 177 -0.97 -2.32 12.47
N LYS A 178 -1.53 -1.11 12.38
CA LYS A 178 -0.83 0.12 12.78
C LYS A 178 -1.58 0.80 13.91
N ASP A 179 -0.90 0.98 15.04
CA ASP A 179 -1.42 1.74 16.17
C ASP A 179 -0.87 3.17 16.16
N PHE A 180 -1.73 4.14 15.85
CA PHE A 180 -1.42 5.58 15.85
C PHE A 180 -1.53 6.22 17.24
N THR A 181 -1.83 5.45 18.28
CA THR A 181 -1.71 5.92 19.67
C THR A 181 -0.30 5.75 20.22
N GLN A 182 0.47 4.84 19.62
CA GLN A 182 1.85 4.57 19.97
C GLN A 182 2.77 5.31 19.00
N ARG A 183 3.48 6.33 19.52
CA ARG A 183 4.45 7.06 18.69
C ARG A 183 5.70 6.27 18.51
N VAL A 184 5.97 5.98 17.25
CA VAL A 184 7.23 5.45 16.79
C VAL A 184 7.98 6.59 16.13
N VAL A 185 9.00 7.14 16.81
CA VAL A 185 9.97 8.05 16.23
C VAL A 185 11.18 7.22 15.81
N ALA A 186 11.25 6.86 14.53
CA ALA A 186 12.39 6.13 13.97
C ALA A 186 13.59 7.04 13.76
N THR A 187 14.67 6.76 14.48
CA THR A 187 16.01 7.24 14.14
C THR A 187 16.67 6.31 13.13
N ASP A 188 16.43 5.00 13.20
CA ASP A 188 16.76 3.99 12.17
C ASP A 188 15.83 2.77 12.30
N SER A 189 15.42 2.17 11.19
CA SER A 189 14.62 0.93 11.18
C SER A 189 15.42 -0.22 10.56
N TYR A 190 15.42 -1.39 11.22
CA TYR A 190 16.10 -2.60 10.76
C TYR A 190 15.08 -3.65 10.27
N TYR A 191 15.36 -4.31 9.16
CA TYR A 191 14.48 -5.30 8.52
C TYR A 191 15.32 -6.53 8.18
N THR A 192 14.95 -7.75 8.55
CA THR A 192 15.79 -8.92 8.21
C THR A 192 15.47 -9.44 6.82
N THR A 193 16.50 -9.79 6.05
CA THR A 193 16.42 -10.29 4.67
C THR A 193 15.71 -11.64 4.57
N ASN A 194 15.83 -12.49 5.58
CA ASN A 194 15.02 -13.69 5.68
C ASN A 194 13.62 -13.29 6.14
N ASN A 195 12.68 -13.28 5.19
CA ASN A 195 11.25 -13.14 5.40
C ASN A 195 10.75 -11.71 5.72
N MET A 196 11.57 -10.66 5.68
CA MET A 196 11.13 -9.28 5.94
C MET A 196 10.22 -9.17 7.17
N VAL A 197 10.66 -9.79 8.27
CA VAL A 197 10.10 -9.48 9.59
C VAL A 197 10.41 -8.00 9.82
N VAL A 198 9.35 -7.21 9.93
CA VAL A 198 9.46 -5.80 10.26
C VAL A 198 9.84 -5.72 11.74
N TYR A 199 11.13 -5.51 12.02
CA TYR A 199 11.58 -5.09 13.33
C TYR A 199 11.52 -3.57 13.37
N GLU A 200 10.39 -3.01 13.79
CA GLU A 200 10.37 -1.60 14.20
C GLU A 200 11.02 -1.52 15.60
N SER A 201 12.31 -1.88 15.71
CA SER A 201 13.09 -1.68 16.92
C SER A 201 13.48 -0.21 17.00
N LEU A 202 12.71 0.56 17.74
CA LEU A 202 13.13 1.91 18.10
C LEU A 202 14.00 1.91 19.33
N GLU A 203 15.21 2.39 19.17
CA GLU A 203 15.95 3.00 20.26
C GLU A 203 15.70 4.51 20.17
N ILE A 204 14.74 5.02 20.94
CA ILE A 204 14.72 6.44 21.25
C ILE A 204 16.02 6.72 22.00
N ALA A 205 16.94 7.47 21.39
CA ALA A 205 18.20 7.85 22.01
C ALA A 205 17.94 8.34 23.45
N GLY A 206 18.40 7.56 24.43
CA GLY A 206 18.32 7.88 25.86
C GLY A 206 17.04 7.52 26.62
N SER A 207 16.05 6.79 26.06
CA SER A 207 14.81 6.45 26.82
C SER A 207 14.54 4.96 27.08
N GLY A 208 15.29 4.04 26.46
CA GLY A 208 15.16 2.59 26.71
C GLY A 208 13.79 1.97 26.36
N LYS A 209 12.86 2.72 25.73
CA LYS A 209 11.53 2.23 25.35
C LYS A 209 11.50 1.79 23.88
N LYS A 210 11.17 0.52 23.66
CA LYS A 210 10.99 -0.11 22.34
C LYS A 210 9.54 0.10 21.86
N GLY A 211 9.37 0.78 20.72
CA GLY A 211 8.07 0.94 20.06
C GLY A 211 7.58 -0.37 19.44
N TRP A 212 6.27 -0.57 19.36
CA TRP A 212 5.64 -1.81 18.88
C TRP A 212 5.11 -1.62 17.46
N ALA A 213 5.88 -1.99 16.44
CA ALA A 213 5.24 -2.68 15.32
C ALA A 213 4.96 -4.10 15.80
N VAL A 214 3.71 -4.55 15.72
CA VAL A 214 3.42 -5.95 15.97
C VAL A 214 4.23 -6.76 14.95
N ASN A 215 5.07 -7.67 15.45
CA ASN A 215 5.86 -8.61 14.66
C ASN A 215 4.95 -9.36 13.68
N GLU A 216 5.08 -9.02 12.41
CA GLU A 216 4.29 -9.59 11.34
C GLU A 216 5.27 -10.12 10.30
N GLY A 217 5.82 -11.31 10.55
CA GLY A 217 6.53 -12.07 9.52
C GLY A 217 5.58 -12.42 8.35
N PRO A 218 6.08 -13.03 7.27
CA PRO A 218 5.27 -13.37 6.10
C PRO A 218 4.09 -14.23 6.48
N ARG A 219 2.94 -13.88 5.93
CA ARG A 219 1.68 -14.59 6.18
C ARG A 219 0.93 -14.80 4.88
N LYS A 220 -0.02 -15.73 4.87
CA LYS A 220 -0.89 -15.91 3.71
C LYS A 220 -1.79 -14.68 3.53
N PRO A 221 -2.00 -14.20 2.30
CA PRO A 221 -2.97 -13.15 2.01
C PRO A 221 -4.37 -13.48 2.52
N SER A 222 -5.18 -12.44 2.68
CA SER A 222 -6.61 -12.58 2.86
C SER A 222 -7.25 -12.78 1.48
N TYR A 223 -8.14 -13.75 1.32
CA TYR A 223 -8.69 -14.12 0.02
C TYR A 223 -10.18 -13.81 -0.04
N PHE A 224 -10.63 -13.21 -1.16
CA PHE A 224 -12.04 -12.94 -1.41
C PHE A 224 -12.40 -13.18 -2.87
N PHE A 225 -13.67 -13.49 -3.14
CA PHE A 225 -14.19 -13.44 -4.50
C PHE A 225 -14.40 -11.98 -4.92
N LEU A 226 -13.89 -11.62 -6.10
CA LEU A 226 -14.12 -10.33 -6.73
C LEU A 226 -14.74 -10.53 -8.10
N GLY A 227 -15.93 -9.97 -8.32
CA GLY A 227 -16.56 -9.93 -9.65
C GLY A 227 -15.73 -9.12 -10.64
N SER A 228 -15.81 -9.47 -11.93
CA SER A 228 -15.22 -8.66 -13.01
C SER A 228 -15.67 -7.19 -12.92
N GLY A 229 -14.71 -6.26 -12.94
CA GLY A 229 -14.96 -4.83 -12.81
C GLY A 229 -15.40 -4.35 -11.43
N TRP A 230 -15.47 -5.22 -10.42
CA TRP A 230 -15.85 -4.83 -9.06
C TRP A 230 -14.62 -4.33 -8.28
N GLN A 231 -14.66 -3.06 -7.89
CA GLN A 231 -13.81 -2.46 -6.85
C GLN A 231 -14.77 -1.66 -5.98
N GLU A 232 -14.88 -1.97 -4.69
CA GLU A 232 -15.68 -1.15 -3.80
C GLU A 232 -14.96 0.18 -3.59
N GLU A 233 -15.58 1.28 -4.03
CA GLU A 233 -15.11 2.66 -3.86
C GLU A 233 -15.25 3.12 -2.40
N LYS A 234 -14.65 2.41 -1.45
CA LYS A 234 -14.52 2.86 -0.06
C LYS A 234 -13.07 3.21 0.19
N ARG A 235 -12.80 4.49 0.52
CA ARG A 235 -11.48 5.12 0.49
C ARG A 235 -10.43 4.63 1.51
N HIS A 236 -10.65 3.48 2.10
CA HIS A 236 -9.80 2.88 3.12
C HIS A 236 -9.74 1.36 2.92
N GLY A 237 -9.50 0.91 1.68
CA GLY A 237 -9.49 -0.51 1.31
C GLY A 237 -10.89 -1.09 1.14
N ILE A 238 -10.96 -2.26 0.52
CA ILE A 238 -12.21 -3.02 0.38
C ILE A 238 -12.68 -3.36 1.79
N LYS A 239 -13.97 -3.13 2.10
CA LYS A 239 -14.59 -3.70 3.30
C LYS A 239 -15.40 -4.87 2.79
N PRO A 240 -14.89 -6.12 2.84
CA PRO A 240 -15.63 -7.24 2.29
C PRO A 240 -16.96 -7.34 3.03
N GLY A 241 -18.01 -6.81 2.40
CA GLY A 241 -19.35 -7.32 2.53
C GLY A 241 -19.30 -8.72 1.96
N LEU A 242 -18.81 -9.66 2.77
CA LEU A 242 -18.93 -11.09 2.55
C LEU A 242 -20.42 -11.33 2.29
N GLY A 243 -20.78 -11.72 1.06
CA GLY A 243 -22.15 -12.10 0.73
C GLY A 243 -23.01 -11.08 -0.04
N THR A 244 -22.45 -10.07 -0.70
CA THR A 244 -23.19 -9.48 -1.83
C THR A 244 -23.23 -10.49 -3.00
N ASP A 245 -24.26 -10.45 -3.85
CA ASP A 245 -24.42 -11.38 -4.99
C ASP A 245 -23.19 -11.40 -5.93
N LYS A 246 -22.33 -10.38 -5.86
CA LYS A 246 -21.14 -10.20 -6.69
C LYS A 246 -19.89 -10.91 -6.17
N ASN A 247 -19.73 -11.10 -4.86
CA ASN A 247 -18.47 -11.55 -4.24
C ASN A 247 -18.63 -12.92 -3.57
N ASN A 248 -19.05 -13.92 -4.35
CA ASN A 248 -19.29 -15.27 -3.86
C ASN A 248 -19.07 -16.31 -4.98
N PRO A 249 -18.92 -17.61 -4.65
CA PRO A 249 -18.66 -18.65 -5.64
C PRO A 249 -19.79 -18.91 -6.63
N LYS A 250 -21.02 -18.43 -6.38
CA LYS A 250 -22.14 -18.54 -7.33
C LYS A 250 -22.01 -17.52 -8.47
N ASN A 251 -21.33 -16.39 -8.25
CA ASN A 251 -20.98 -15.48 -9.33
C ASN A 251 -19.87 -16.11 -10.20
N LYS A 252 -20.23 -16.54 -11.41
CA LYS A 252 -19.33 -17.21 -12.36
C LYS A 252 -18.23 -16.30 -12.91
N ASP A 253 -18.43 -14.99 -12.84
CA ASP A 253 -17.46 -13.99 -13.29
C ASP A 253 -16.52 -13.55 -12.17
N ALA A 254 -16.76 -14.00 -10.92
CA ALA A 254 -15.90 -13.67 -9.80
C ALA A 254 -14.71 -14.63 -9.66
N LYS A 255 -13.53 -14.10 -9.35
CA LYS A 255 -12.33 -14.90 -9.05
C LYS A 255 -11.87 -14.72 -7.62
N ILE A 256 -11.25 -15.74 -7.04
CA ILE A 256 -10.54 -15.62 -5.76
C ILE A 256 -9.30 -14.76 -6.00
N MET A 257 -9.19 -13.65 -5.26
CA MET A 257 -8.10 -12.68 -5.34
C MET A 257 -7.42 -12.50 -3.97
N PRO A 258 -6.10 -12.22 -3.93
CA PRO A 258 -5.36 -11.99 -2.70
C PRO A 258 -5.35 -10.52 -2.30
N PHE A 259 -5.44 -10.29 -0.99
CA PHE A 259 -5.40 -8.97 -0.38
C PHE A 259 -4.41 -8.95 0.77
N ASN A 260 -3.65 -7.86 0.85
CA ASN A 260 -3.04 -7.45 2.11
C ASN A 260 -4.15 -6.83 2.96
N ASP A 261 -4.11 -7.03 4.26
CA ASP A 261 -5.07 -6.40 5.15
C ASP A 261 -4.36 -5.59 6.23
N LEU A 262 -5.04 -4.53 6.68
CA LEU A 262 -4.50 -3.58 7.62
C LEU A 262 -5.61 -3.11 8.55
N THR A 263 -5.41 -3.36 9.83
CA THR A 263 -6.21 -2.84 10.92
C THR A 263 -5.54 -1.59 11.46
N VAL A 264 -6.30 -0.53 11.65
CA VAL A 264 -5.81 0.72 12.23
C VAL A 264 -6.37 0.87 13.63
N ILE A 265 -5.50 1.19 14.58
CA ILE A 265 -5.90 1.68 15.91
C ILE A 265 -5.57 3.16 15.95
N GLY A 266 -6.51 3.99 16.36
CA GLY A 266 -6.32 5.43 16.41
C GLY A 266 -7.37 6.10 17.26
N TYR A 267 -7.40 7.43 17.19
CA TYR A 267 -8.36 8.23 17.95
C TYR A 267 -9.65 8.43 17.17
N ALA A 268 -10.78 8.29 17.85
CA ALA A 268 -12.11 8.52 17.34
C ALA A 268 -12.85 9.56 18.19
N ASP A 269 -13.78 10.29 17.57
CA ASP A 269 -14.76 11.11 18.29
C ASP A 269 -15.67 10.18 19.09
N LYS A 270 -15.77 10.41 20.39
CA LYS A 270 -16.47 9.53 21.34
C LYS A 270 -17.98 9.45 21.08
N ALA A 271 -18.58 10.54 20.58
CA ALA A 271 -20.02 10.61 20.36
C ALA A 271 -20.43 9.90 19.06
N THR A 272 -19.62 10.01 18.02
CA THR A 272 -19.95 9.51 16.68
C THR A 272 -19.23 8.21 16.32
N GLY A 273 -18.11 7.91 16.99
CA GLY A 273 -17.25 6.78 16.68
C GLY A 273 -16.44 6.94 15.38
N ASN A 274 -16.43 8.13 14.78
CA ASN A 274 -15.68 8.48 13.58
C ASN A 274 -14.21 8.73 13.87
N ILE A 275 -13.32 8.39 12.93
CA ILE A 275 -11.88 8.61 13.08
C ILE A 275 -11.55 10.10 13.12
N LEU A 276 -10.67 10.49 14.04
CA LEU A 276 -10.20 11.87 14.15
C LEU A 276 -9.01 12.10 13.21
N PRO A 277 -9.03 13.16 12.38
CA PRO A 277 -7.90 13.51 11.54
C PRO A 277 -6.72 13.99 12.42
N MET A 278 -5.50 13.66 11.98
CA MET A 278 -4.27 13.98 12.69
C MET A 278 -3.30 14.70 11.76
N LYS A 279 -2.66 15.77 12.24
CA LYS A 279 -1.60 16.45 11.49
C LYS A 279 -0.30 15.66 11.54
N ALA A 280 -0.07 14.84 10.52
CA ALA A 280 1.05 13.87 10.49
C ALA A 280 2.43 14.50 10.79
N GLY A 281 2.76 15.67 10.21
CA GLY A 281 4.04 16.35 10.49
C GLY A 281 4.25 16.68 11.96
N MET A 282 3.18 17.06 12.67
CA MET A 282 3.22 17.30 14.12
C MET A 282 3.27 16.00 14.92
N TYR A 283 2.55 14.96 14.47
CA TYR A 283 2.52 13.66 15.12
C TYR A 283 3.92 13.05 15.28
N PHE A 284 4.72 13.11 14.21
CA PHE A 284 6.08 12.57 14.21
C PHE A 284 7.11 13.49 14.91
N SER A 285 6.73 14.73 15.26
CA SER A 285 7.59 15.70 15.97
C SER A 285 7.41 15.65 17.50
N ASN A 286 6.82 14.58 18.03
CA ASN A 286 6.56 14.35 19.46
C ASN A 286 5.73 15.45 20.18
N ILE A 287 4.89 16.18 19.44
CA ILE A 287 3.99 17.21 20.00
C ILE A 287 2.79 16.57 20.70
N ALA A 288 2.25 17.08 21.82
CA ALA A 288 1.10 16.49 22.51
C ALA A 288 -0.06 16.07 21.58
N ILE A 289 -0.66 14.90 21.84
CA ILE A 289 -1.62 14.28 20.90
C ILE A 289 -2.88 15.11 20.66
N TRP A 290 -3.39 15.78 21.69
CA TRP A 290 -4.53 16.69 21.56
C TRP A 290 -4.23 17.78 20.52
N ASN A 291 -2.99 18.31 20.50
CA ASN A 291 -2.59 19.38 19.60
C ASN A 291 -2.45 18.88 18.15
N VAL A 292 -1.96 17.64 17.98
CA VAL A 292 -1.90 16.95 16.69
C VAL A 292 -3.30 16.74 16.11
N VAL A 293 -4.25 16.32 16.93
CA VAL A 293 -5.65 16.10 16.54
C VAL A 293 -6.37 17.42 16.28
N TYR A 294 -6.20 18.42 17.16
CA TYR A 294 -6.76 19.75 16.99
C TYR A 294 -6.37 20.37 15.64
N ASN A 295 -5.07 20.37 15.32
CA ASN A 295 -4.60 20.89 14.04
C ASN A 295 -5.04 20.03 12.85
N GLY A 296 -5.13 18.71 13.03
CA GLY A 296 -5.70 17.81 12.01
C GLY A 296 -7.17 18.15 11.72
N VAL A 297 -7.96 18.43 12.75
CA VAL A 297 -9.37 18.85 12.63
C VAL A 297 -9.48 20.24 11.98
N LEU A 298 -8.61 21.20 12.30
CA LEU A 298 -8.60 22.51 11.64
C LEU A 298 -8.25 22.43 10.15
N ASP A 299 -7.20 21.68 9.79
CA ASP A 299 -6.81 21.46 8.40
C ASP A 299 -7.98 20.81 7.64
N TRP A 300 -8.63 19.83 8.27
CA TRP A 300 -9.78 19.13 7.73
C TRP A 300 -10.98 20.03 7.44
N GLN A 301 -11.34 20.88 8.40
CA GLN A 301 -12.43 21.84 8.21
C GLN A 301 -12.15 22.80 7.04
N THR A 302 -10.90 23.23 6.90
CA THR A 302 -10.47 24.11 5.82
C THR A 302 -10.59 23.42 4.46
N ILE A 303 -10.12 22.17 4.34
CA ILE A 303 -10.24 21.36 3.12
C ILE A 303 -11.72 21.17 2.73
N ASN A 304 -12.58 20.80 3.69
CA ASN A 304 -14.01 20.61 3.45
C ASN A 304 -14.73 21.88 3.00
N ARG A 305 -14.34 23.05 3.52
CA ARG A 305 -14.90 24.34 3.12
C ARG A 305 -14.54 24.67 1.67
N ASN A 306 -13.30 24.41 1.27
CA ASN A 306 -12.78 24.79 -0.04
C ASN A 306 -13.10 23.78 -1.14
N ASN A 307 -13.43 22.52 -0.79
CA ASN A 307 -13.70 21.46 -1.75
C ASN A 307 -14.92 20.61 -1.34
N PRO A 308 -16.15 21.14 -1.48
CA PRO A 308 -17.36 20.44 -1.04
C PRO A 308 -17.60 19.11 -1.76
N ASN A 309 -17.01 18.91 -2.95
CA ASN A 309 -17.09 17.65 -3.70
C ASN A 309 -16.20 16.53 -3.12
N LEU A 310 -15.26 16.83 -2.22
CA LEU A 310 -14.52 15.79 -1.48
C LEU A 310 -15.42 15.01 -0.51
N LYS A 311 -16.63 15.52 -0.20
CA LYS A 311 -17.61 14.90 0.70
C LYS A 311 -18.23 13.61 0.17
N LEU A 312 -18.13 13.33 -1.13
CA LEU A 312 -19.00 12.36 -1.81
C LEU A 312 -18.67 10.87 -1.57
N TYR A 313 -17.53 10.51 -0.95
CA TYR A 313 -17.03 9.12 -1.04
C TYR A 313 -16.54 8.47 0.26
N ASP A 314 -16.74 9.07 1.45
CA ASP A 314 -16.21 8.50 2.69
C ASP A 314 -17.21 8.48 3.86
N THR A 315 -17.38 7.29 4.44
CA THR A 315 -18.24 7.01 5.60
C THR A 315 -17.59 7.33 6.95
N PHE A 316 -16.35 7.85 6.95
CA PHE A 316 -15.59 8.18 8.17
C PHE A 316 -15.46 9.69 8.42
N MET A 317 -15.93 10.51 7.49
CA MET A 317 -15.61 11.94 7.41
C MET A 317 -16.75 12.80 7.92
N ALA A 318 -16.78 13.02 9.24
CA ALA A 318 -17.73 13.94 9.88
C ALA A 318 -17.23 15.39 9.87
N SER A 319 -18.16 16.32 10.07
CA SER A 319 -17.84 17.66 10.56
C SER A 319 -17.48 17.55 12.03
N PHE A 320 -16.24 17.90 12.38
CA PHE A 320 -15.78 17.93 13.77
C PHE A 320 -15.80 19.37 14.28
N ASP A 321 -16.15 19.57 15.55
CA ASP A 321 -15.97 20.84 16.25
C ASP A 321 -14.53 20.91 16.83
N PRO A 322 -13.67 21.84 16.39
CA PRO A 322 -12.29 21.91 16.85
C PRO A 322 -12.20 22.27 18.33
N LEU A 323 -13.20 22.96 18.89
CA LEU A 323 -13.22 23.36 20.30
C LEU A 323 -13.26 22.15 21.23
N LYS A 324 -13.79 21.01 20.78
CA LYS A 324 -13.76 19.74 21.50
C LYS A 324 -12.36 19.15 21.68
N TYR A 325 -11.36 19.65 20.95
CA TYR A 325 -10.01 19.07 20.91
C TYR A 325 -8.91 20.10 21.19
N ASN A 326 -9.26 21.35 21.52
CA ASN A 326 -8.31 22.47 21.65
C ASN A 326 -7.47 22.48 22.94
N SER A 327 -7.62 21.48 23.82
CA SER A 327 -6.86 21.31 25.05
C SER A 327 -6.81 19.83 25.43
N GLN A 328 -5.88 19.47 26.32
CA GLN A 328 -5.78 18.09 26.84
C GLN A 328 -7.09 17.64 27.50
N SER A 329 -7.68 18.47 28.38
CA SER A 329 -8.93 18.14 29.07
C SER A 329 -10.08 17.92 28.09
N ASN A 330 -10.22 18.79 27.08
CA ASN A 330 -11.30 18.64 26.10
C ASN A 330 -11.09 17.38 25.25
N PHE A 331 -9.85 17.11 24.84
CA PHE A 331 -9.50 15.89 24.13
C PHE A 331 -9.85 14.64 24.93
N ASP A 332 -9.46 14.56 26.21
CA ASP A 332 -9.73 13.37 27.04
C ASP A 332 -11.23 13.13 27.27
N GLN A 333 -12.05 14.19 27.25
CA GLN A 333 -13.51 14.09 27.36
C GLN A 333 -14.17 13.61 26.05
N ASN A 334 -13.61 14.00 24.90
CA ASN A 334 -14.27 13.88 23.60
C ASN A 334 -13.64 12.84 22.66
N ALA A 335 -12.41 12.40 22.89
CA ALA A 335 -11.72 11.41 22.08
C ALA A 335 -11.68 10.04 22.78
N VAL A 336 -11.65 8.97 22.00
CA VAL A 336 -11.48 7.60 22.48
C VAL A 336 -10.56 6.82 21.55
N VAL A 337 -9.76 5.92 22.10
CA VAL A 337 -8.98 4.97 21.30
C VAL A 337 -9.90 3.91 20.74
N LYS A 338 -9.83 3.66 19.44
CA LYS A 338 -10.66 2.67 18.76
C LYS A 338 -9.86 1.89 17.73
N GLN A 339 -10.13 0.59 17.67
CA GLN A 339 -9.75 -0.24 16.54
C GLN A 339 -10.78 -0.07 15.43
N PHE A 340 -10.33 0.38 14.26
CA PHE A 340 -11.19 0.55 13.09
C PHE A 340 -11.33 -0.76 12.32
N PRO A 341 -12.41 -0.93 11.53
CA PRO A 341 -12.58 -2.09 10.67
C PRO A 341 -11.37 -2.32 9.77
N THR A 342 -10.98 -3.58 9.59
CA THR A 342 -9.86 -3.96 8.74
C THR A 342 -10.09 -3.54 7.29
N SER A 343 -9.08 -2.90 6.74
CA SER A 343 -8.97 -2.47 5.35
C SER A 343 -8.28 -3.56 4.52
N TYR A 344 -8.78 -3.85 3.33
CA TYR A 344 -8.16 -4.82 2.43
C TYR A 344 -7.64 -4.14 1.16
N TYR A 345 -6.38 -4.35 0.83
CA TYR A 345 -5.67 -3.78 -0.32
C TYR A 345 -5.28 -4.89 -1.28
N GLN A 346 -5.71 -4.77 -2.53
CA GLN A 346 -5.38 -5.76 -3.54
C GLN A 346 -3.87 -5.88 -3.73
N MET A 347 -3.38 -7.11 -3.85
CA MET A 347 -1.97 -7.40 -4.06
C MET A 347 -1.71 -7.63 -5.54
N ASP A 348 -1.01 -6.71 -6.18
CA ASP A 348 -0.76 -6.73 -7.64
C ASP A 348 0.72 -6.91 -8.00
N HIS A 349 1.59 -6.97 -7.00
CA HIS A 349 3.04 -7.01 -7.14
C HIS A 349 3.64 -8.04 -6.19
N ARG A 350 4.96 -8.21 -6.25
CA ARG A 350 5.73 -9.25 -5.56
C ARG A 350 5.39 -10.64 -6.09
N ILE A 351 5.24 -10.75 -7.41
CA ILE A 351 5.10 -12.04 -8.09
C ILE A 351 6.37 -12.84 -7.84
N ARG A 352 6.25 -14.02 -7.24
CA ARG A 352 7.37 -14.89 -6.89
C ARG A 352 7.70 -15.87 -8.03
N PRO A 353 8.92 -16.44 -8.06
CA PRO A 353 9.27 -17.50 -9.00
C PRO A 353 8.25 -18.62 -9.01
N ALA A 354 8.02 -19.24 -10.17
CA ALA A 354 7.02 -20.31 -10.33
C ALA A 354 7.25 -21.51 -9.37
N SER A 355 8.50 -21.76 -8.98
CA SER A 355 8.86 -22.75 -7.96
C SER A 355 8.24 -22.45 -6.59
N GLU A 356 8.06 -21.18 -6.23
CA GLU A 356 7.51 -20.70 -4.96
C GLU A 356 5.98 -20.48 -4.98
N ALA A 357 5.35 -20.58 -6.15
CA ALA A 357 3.89 -20.46 -6.27
C ALA A 357 3.17 -21.51 -5.41
N LEU A 358 1.99 -21.16 -4.90
CA LEU A 358 1.14 -22.06 -4.11
C LEU A 358 0.93 -23.39 -4.83
N LYS A 359 0.97 -24.48 -4.06
CA LYS A 359 0.72 -25.85 -4.52
C LYS A 359 -0.70 -26.26 -4.16
N CYS A 360 -1.15 -27.38 -4.74
CA CYS A 360 -2.49 -27.92 -4.49
C CYS A 360 -2.78 -28.05 -2.98
N VAL A 361 -1.82 -28.56 -2.21
CA VAL A 361 -1.97 -28.79 -0.76
C VAL A 361 -2.07 -27.51 0.07
N ASP A 362 -1.67 -26.35 -0.46
CA ASP A 362 -1.85 -25.06 0.23
C ASP A 362 -3.35 -24.67 0.32
N CYS A 363 -4.19 -25.20 -0.58
CA CYS A 363 -5.62 -24.89 -0.67
C CYS A 363 -6.56 -26.09 -0.44
N HIS A 364 -6.09 -27.28 -0.79
CA HIS A 364 -6.89 -28.49 -0.83
C HIS A 364 -6.54 -29.48 0.29
N SER A 365 -5.88 -29.03 1.37
CA SER A 365 -5.67 -29.85 2.56
C SER A 365 -6.44 -29.32 3.76
N SER A 366 -6.76 -30.18 4.72
CA SER A 366 -7.45 -29.78 5.96
C SER A 366 -6.66 -28.72 6.74
N SER A 367 -5.34 -28.80 6.69
CA SER A 367 -4.39 -27.82 7.26
C SER A 367 -3.83 -26.84 6.22
N GLY A 368 -4.53 -26.64 5.10
CA GLY A 368 -4.05 -25.80 4.00
C GLY A 368 -3.80 -24.37 4.45
N ALA A 369 -2.57 -23.88 4.21
CA ALA A 369 -2.16 -22.58 4.71
C ALA A 369 -2.92 -21.43 4.02
N ALA A 370 -3.15 -21.53 2.70
CA ALA A 370 -3.86 -20.52 1.92
C ALA A 370 -5.37 -20.66 2.09
N LEU A 371 -5.93 -21.83 1.72
CA LEU A 371 -7.34 -22.18 1.90
C LEU A 371 -7.45 -23.52 2.62
N ASN A 372 -8.45 -23.62 3.49
CA ASN A 372 -8.87 -24.85 4.16
C ASN A 372 -10.39 -24.89 4.21
N TYR A 373 -10.96 -25.90 4.85
CA TYR A 373 -12.42 -26.04 4.95
C TYR A 373 -13.12 -24.79 5.49
N ASP A 374 -12.62 -24.22 6.59
CA ASP A 374 -13.23 -23.04 7.22
C ASP A 374 -13.14 -21.81 6.32
N LYS A 375 -11.96 -21.57 5.71
CA LYS A 375 -11.78 -20.45 4.77
C LYS A 375 -12.65 -20.58 3.52
N LEU A 376 -12.82 -21.78 2.99
CA LEU A 376 -13.72 -22.03 1.86
C LEU A 376 -15.17 -21.73 2.23
N THR A 377 -15.61 -22.12 3.43
CA THR A 377 -16.97 -21.78 3.88
C THR A 377 -17.15 -20.28 4.12
N GLN A 378 -16.13 -19.58 4.66
CA GLN A 378 -16.11 -18.11 4.78
C GLN A 378 -16.15 -17.40 3.42
N LEU A 379 -15.54 -17.99 2.38
CA LEU A 379 -15.63 -17.52 1.00
C LEU A 379 -17.03 -17.73 0.37
N GLY A 380 -17.95 -18.41 1.05
CA GLY A 380 -19.31 -18.66 0.60
C GLY A 380 -19.53 -20.00 -0.10
N TYR A 381 -18.56 -20.93 -0.04
CA TYR A 381 -18.82 -22.31 -0.47
C TYR A 381 -19.74 -23.01 0.54
N SER A 382 -20.69 -23.80 0.05
CA SER A 382 -21.48 -24.66 0.95
C SER A 382 -20.57 -25.66 1.66
N SER A 383 -20.92 -26.05 2.89
CA SER A 383 -20.17 -27.08 3.64
C SER A 383 -19.91 -28.35 2.81
N LYS A 384 -20.93 -28.83 2.07
CA LYS A 384 -20.80 -29.98 1.16
C LYS A 384 -19.75 -29.74 0.07
N ARG A 385 -19.76 -28.57 -0.56
CA ARG A 385 -18.78 -28.25 -1.61
C ARG A 385 -17.38 -28.06 -1.04
N ALA A 386 -17.25 -27.38 0.10
CA ALA A 386 -15.97 -27.18 0.78
C ALA A 386 -15.31 -28.52 1.13
N LYS A 387 -16.07 -29.50 1.65
CA LYS A 387 -15.55 -30.86 1.91
C LYS A 387 -15.00 -31.55 0.65
N LEU A 388 -15.71 -31.45 -0.48
CA LEU A 388 -15.28 -32.05 -1.75
C LEU A 388 -14.01 -31.40 -2.34
N LEU A 389 -13.69 -30.17 -1.92
CA LEU A 389 -12.48 -29.49 -2.35
C LEU A 389 -11.28 -29.86 -1.48
N ILE A 390 -11.45 -30.55 -0.34
CA ILE A 390 -10.34 -30.96 0.49
C ILE A 390 -9.97 -32.41 0.16
N PHE A 391 -8.70 -32.64 -0.15
CA PHE A 391 -8.12 -33.97 -0.27
C PHE A 391 -8.26 -34.67 1.08
N VAL A 392 -9.07 -35.71 1.10
CA VAL A 392 -9.10 -36.69 2.19
C VAL A 392 -8.00 -37.72 1.93
N LYS A 393 -7.29 -38.10 2.99
CA LYS A 393 -6.32 -39.20 2.93
C LYS A 393 -7.00 -40.51 2.59
#